data_AF-A0A225VSN0-F1
#
_entry.id   AF-A0A225VSN0-F1
#
_cell.length_a   1.000
_cell.length_b   1.000
_cell.length_c   1.000
_cell.angle_alpha   90.00
_cell.angle_beta   90.00
_cell.angle_gamma   90.00
#
_symmetry.space_group_name_H-M   'P 1'
#
loop_
_entity.id
_entity.type
_entity.pdbx_description
1 polymer ?
#
loop_
_entity_poly.entity_id
_entity_poly.type
_entity_poly.pdbx_seq_one_letter_code
_entity_poly.pdbx_strand_id
1 'polypeptide(L)'
;MGNAPSKKFVYSNNDYQVAIETSKELEYLLETEFSAHGQGLHEKVSSVESAIPVPTVRSIRYVATLRNRLIHDRDMRALPDRLMFIKKFDDAMVELNILIEKKRLDAGRGETPSDSGCIIS
;
A
#
# COMPACT_ATOMS: atom_id res chain seq x y z
N MET A 1 -20.23 -5.73 12.72
CA MET A 1 -19.54 -5.71 11.42
C MET A 1 -18.95 -4.32 11.26
N GLY A 2 -17.67 -4.14 11.58
CA GLY A 2 -17.02 -2.83 11.57
C GLY A 2 -16.75 -2.39 10.15
N ASN A 3 -17.43 -1.34 9.69
CA ASN A 3 -17.11 -0.65 8.45
C ASN A 3 -15.82 0.13 8.70
N ALA A 4 -14.67 -0.41 8.26
CA ALA A 4 -13.44 0.38 8.20
C ALA A 4 -13.71 1.56 7.26
N PRO A 5 -13.49 2.82 7.70
CA PRO A 5 -13.64 3.95 6.80
C PRO A 5 -12.50 3.89 5.79
N SER A 6 -12.76 3.30 4.61
CA SER A 6 -11.89 3.47 3.46
C SER A 6 -11.78 4.96 3.19
N LYS A 7 -10.62 5.54 3.52
CA LYS A 7 -10.31 6.96 3.31
C LYS A 7 -10.63 7.27 1.85
N LYS A 8 -11.72 7.98 1.61
CA LYS A 8 -12.17 8.26 0.24
C LYS A 8 -11.29 9.39 -0.29
N PHE A 9 -10.32 9.03 -1.12
CA PHE A 9 -9.41 10.01 -1.70
C PHE A 9 -10.18 10.93 -2.66
N VAL A 10 -9.96 12.24 -2.51
CA VAL A 10 -10.47 13.24 -3.44
C VAL A 10 -9.37 13.53 -4.44
N TYR A 11 -9.61 13.19 -5.71
CA TYR A 11 -8.60 13.29 -6.76
C TYR A 11 -8.67 14.64 -7.48
N SER A 12 -7.52 15.29 -7.63
CA SER A 12 -7.37 16.47 -8.51
C SER A 12 -7.74 16.12 -9.96
N ASN A 13 -8.23 17.09 -10.73
CA ASN A 13 -8.48 16.91 -12.16
C ASN A 13 -7.19 16.83 -13.00
N ASN A 14 -6.03 17.11 -12.42
CA ASN A 14 -4.74 17.04 -13.09
C ASN A 14 -4.11 15.65 -12.92
N ASP A 15 -3.84 14.97 -14.03
CA ASP A 15 -3.26 13.63 -14.06
C ASP A 15 -1.87 13.52 -13.42
N TYR A 16 -1.01 14.52 -13.62
CA TYR A 16 0.31 14.56 -12.98
C TYR A 16 0.17 14.65 -11.47
N GLN A 17 -0.73 15.51 -11.00
CA GLN A 17 -0.97 15.67 -9.58
C GLN A 17 -1.50 14.38 -8.97
N VAL A 18 -2.51 13.76 -9.59
CA VAL A 18 -3.06 12.47 -9.14
C VAL A 18 -1.95 11.42 -9.08
N ALA A 19 -1.16 11.25 -10.14
CA ALA A 19 -0.12 10.23 -10.18
C ALA A 19 0.96 10.43 -9.11
N ILE A 20 1.34 11.69 -8.83
CA ILE A 20 2.33 12.02 -7.80
C ILE A 20 1.76 11.77 -6.41
N GLU A 21 0.55 12.25 -6.11
CA GLU A 21 -0.08 12.13 -4.80
C GLU A 21 -0.37 10.67 -4.44
N THR A 22 -0.94 9.89 -5.36
CA THR A 22 -1.21 8.46 -5.13
C THR A 22 0.07 7.68 -4.92
N SER A 23 1.13 8.01 -5.66
CA SER A 23 2.42 7.33 -5.49
C SER A 23 3.03 7.65 -4.13
N LYS A 24 3.00 8.92 -3.71
CA LYS A 24 3.51 9.32 -2.38
C LYS A 24 2.77 8.60 -1.25
N GLU A 25 1.45 8.46 -1.34
CA GLU A 25 0.67 7.78 -0.31
C GLU A 25 1.03 6.28 -0.24
N LEU A 26 1.12 5.59 -1.39
CA LEU A 26 1.54 4.18 -1.41
C LEU A 26 2.96 4.01 -0.89
N GLU A 27 3.89 4.86 -1.32
CA GLU A 27 5.27 4.82 -0.88
C GLU A 27 5.38 5.00 0.64
N TYR A 28 4.70 6.00 1.19
CA TYR A 28 4.66 6.25 2.62
C TYR A 28 4.12 5.04 3.38
N LEU A 29 2.99 4.49 2.94
CA LEU A 29 2.36 3.34 3.61
C LEU A 29 3.25 2.09 3.60
N LEU A 30 3.91 1.82 2.47
CA LEU A 30 4.85 0.70 2.34
C LEU A 30 6.08 0.88 3.24
N GLU A 31 6.62 2.10 3.33
CA GLU A 31 7.75 2.41 4.21
C GLU A 31 7.38 2.27 5.69
N THR A 32 6.26 2.86 6.13
CA THR A 32 5.92 2.93 7.55
C THR A 32 5.41 1.61 8.11
N GLU A 33 4.57 0.89 7.36
CA GLU A 33 3.87 -0.29 7.90
C GLU A 33 4.55 -1.61 7.51
N PHE A 34 5.29 -1.63 6.40
CA PHE A 34 5.95 -2.83 5.87
C PHE A 34 7.47 -2.72 5.86
N SER A 35 8.04 -1.58 6.28
CA SER A 35 9.49 -1.33 6.24
C SER A 35 10.05 -1.58 4.84
N ALA A 36 9.35 -1.08 3.82
CA ALA A 36 9.82 -1.14 2.44
C ALA A 36 11.03 -0.22 2.22
N HIS A 37 11.90 -0.60 1.29
CA HIS A 37 13.11 0.15 0.95
C HIS A 37 13.24 0.30 -0.57
N GLY A 38 13.81 1.41 -1.02
CA GLY A 38 14.02 1.72 -2.44
C GLY A 38 13.79 3.20 -2.75
N GLN A 39 14.26 3.65 -3.91
CA GLN A 39 14.19 5.07 -4.31
C GLN A 39 12.79 5.49 -4.79
N GLY A 40 11.96 4.55 -5.25
CA GLY A 40 10.62 4.84 -5.71
C GLY A 40 9.67 3.66 -5.56
N LEU A 41 8.39 3.90 -5.84
CA LEU A 41 7.30 2.94 -5.62
C LEU A 41 7.56 1.53 -6.16
N HIS A 42 8.16 1.40 -7.36
CA HIS A 42 8.44 0.10 -7.97
C HIS A 42 9.48 -0.71 -7.18
N GLU A 43 10.53 -0.06 -6.69
CA GLU A 43 11.57 -0.71 -5.88
C GLU A 43 11.01 -1.05 -4.50
N LYS A 44 10.30 -0.10 -3.87
CA LYS A 44 9.66 -0.27 -2.57
C LYS A 44 8.72 -1.48 -2.56
N VAL A 45 7.79 -1.58 -3.51
CA VAL A 45 6.88 -2.74 -3.56
C VAL A 45 7.63 -4.06 -3.80
N SER A 46 8.71 -4.05 -4.57
CA SER A 46 9.52 -5.25 -4.80
C SER A 46 10.26 -5.70 -3.54
N SER A 47 10.68 -4.76 -2.68
CA SER A 47 11.34 -5.09 -1.40
C SER A 47 10.43 -5.81 -0.40
N VAL A 48 9.11 -5.66 -0.52
CA VAL A 48 8.10 -6.24 0.39
C VAL A 48 7.12 -7.16 -0.32
N GLU A 49 7.45 -7.63 -1.51
CA GLU A 49 6.52 -8.43 -2.33
C GLU A 49 6.13 -9.77 -1.68
N SER A 50 6.96 -10.29 -0.79
CA SER A 50 6.69 -11.52 -0.03
C SER A 50 5.67 -11.33 1.09
N ALA A 51 5.52 -10.11 1.60
CA ALA A 51 4.61 -9.77 2.70
C ALA A 51 3.21 -9.32 2.22
N ILE A 52 3.05 -9.09 0.92
CA ILE A 52 1.86 -8.52 0.31
C ILE A 52 1.26 -9.53 -0.69
N PRO A 53 -0.08 -9.67 -0.77
CA PRO A 53 -0.71 -10.50 -1.78
C PRO A 53 -0.30 -10.10 -3.20
N VAL A 54 0.00 -11.11 -4.03
CA VAL A 54 0.32 -10.96 -5.46
C VAL A 54 -0.64 -10.03 -6.23
N PRO A 55 -1.98 -10.09 -6.08
CA PRO A 55 -2.87 -9.16 -6.78
C PRO A 55 -2.64 -7.70 -6.38
N THR A 56 -2.40 -7.43 -5.10
CA THR A 56 -2.10 -6.09 -4.57
C THR A 56 -0.76 -5.58 -5.10
N VAL A 57 0.28 -6.43 -5.12
CA VAL A 57 1.58 -6.10 -5.73
C VAL A 57 1.41 -5.72 -7.21
N ARG A 58 0.59 -6.47 -7.96
CA ARG A 58 0.30 -6.14 -9.38
C ARG A 58 -0.39 -4.80 -9.54
N SER A 59 -1.35 -4.46 -8.68
CA SER A 59 -2.02 -3.16 -8.70
C SER A 59 -1.05 -2.01 -8.40
N ILE A 60 -0.17 -2.16 -7.42
CA ILE A 60 0.86 -1.17 -7.09
C ILE A 60 1.87 -1.02 -8.24
N ARG A 61 2.33 -2.13 -8.83
CA ARG A 61 3.23 -2.10 -9.99
C ARG A 61 2.60 -1.38 -11.18
N TYR A 62 1.30 -1.59 -11.44
CA TYR A 62 0.58 -0.87 -12.48
C TYR A 62 0.61 0.65 -12.26
N VAL A 63 0.33 1.11 -11.04
CA VAL A 63 0.41 2.53 -10.65
C VAL A 63 1.83 3.05 -10.85
N ALA A 64 2.85 2.33 -10.39
CA ALA A 64 4.25 2.71 -10.54
C ALA A 64 4.67 2.83 -12.01
N THR A 65 4.30 1.87 -12.85
CA THR A 65 4.59 1.89 -14.29
C THR A 65 3.95 3.10 -14.97
N LEU A 66 2.66 3.35 -14.73
CA LEU A 66 1.97 4.48 -15.37
C LEU A 66 2.47 5.83 -14.88
N ARG A 67 2.74 5.99 -13.58
CA ARG A 67 3.36 7.21 -13.05
C ARG A 67 4.74 7.42 -13.65
N ASN A 68 5.57 6.39 -13.74
CA ASN A 68 6.92 6.53 -14.32
C ASN A 68 6.84 6.92 -15.79
N ARG A 69 5.94 6.33 -16.56
CA ARG A 69 5.71 6.76 -17.94
C ARG A 69 5.23 8.20 -18.00
N LEU A 70 4.20 8.58 -17.24
CA LEU A 70 3.67 9.95 -17.24
C LEU A 70 4.73 11.01 -16.91
N ILE A 71 5.66 10.69 -16.00
CA ILE A 71 6.69 11.63 -15.53
C ILE A 71 7.91 11.67 -16.46
N HIS A 72 8.32 10.53 -17.03
CA HIS A 72 9.59 10.42 -17.75
C HIS A 72 9.45 10.32 -19.27
N ASP A 73 8.31 9.85 -19.77
CA ASP A 73 8.03 9.75 -21.21
C ASP A 73 7.57 11.12 -21.73
N ARG A 74 8.32 11.67 -22.68
CA ARG A 74 8.05 13.01 -23.26
C ARG A 74 6.77 13.05 -24.10
N ASP A 75 6.36 11.89 -24.61
CA ASP A 75 5.19 11.78 -25.49
C ASP A 75 3.91 11.54 -24.68
N MET A 76 4.04 11.11 -23.42
CA MET A 76 2.91 10.86 -22.53
C MET A 76 2.55 12.11 -21.73
N ARG A 77 1.42 12.74 -22.08
CA ARG A 77 0.94 13.98 -21.42
C ARG A 77 -0.27 13.82 -20.51
N ALA A 78 -0.84 12.62 -20.46
CA ALA A 78 -2.04 12.30 -19.69
C ALA A 78 -2.04 10.81 -19.32
N LEU A 79 -2.79 10.45 -18.29
CA LEU A 79 -3.04 9.04 -17.96
C LEU A 79 -3.95 8.44 -19.04
N PRO A 80 -3.62 7.28 -19.64
CA PRO A 80 -4.41 6.75 -20.75
C PRO A 80 -5.79 6.29 -20.30
N ASP A 81 -5.86 5.78 -19.07
CA ASP A 81 -7.09 5.46 -18.38
C ASP A 81 -7.06 5.99 -16.94
N ARG A 82 -7.58 7.22 -16.80
CA ARG A 82 -7.99 7.92 -15.56
C ARG A 82 -8.48 6.95 -14.48
N LEU A 83 -9.59 6.32 -14.83
CA LEU A 83 -10.44 5.59 -13.90
C LEU A 83 -9.78 4.29 -13.47
N MET A 84 -9.12 3.59 -14.40
CA MET A 84 -8.38 2.37 -14.07
C MET A 84 -7.17 2.66 -13.18
N PHE A 85 -6.44 3.76 -13.40
CA PHE A 85 -5.35 4.18 -12.52
C PHE A 85 -5.84 4.40 -11.08
N ILE A 86 -6.90 5.20 -10.93
CA ILE A 86 -7.51 5.48 -9.63
C ILE A 86 -8.02 4.19 -8.98
N LYS A 87 -8.74 3.35 -9.73
CA LYS A 87 -9.26 2.07 -9.23
C LYS A 87 -8.14 1.17 -8.73
N LYS A 88 -7.02 1.06 -9.46
CA LYS A 88 -5.89 0.22 -9.05
C LYS A 88 -5.21 0.74 -7.77
N PHE A 89 -5.14 2.06 -7.62
CA PHE A 89 -4.68 2.66 -6.38
C PHE A 89 -5.67 2.40 -5.22
N ASP A 90 -6.97 2.63 -5.42
CA ASP A 90 -8.01 2.38 -4.41
C ASP A 90 -8.03 0.91 -3.96
N ASP A 91 -8.02 -0.03 -4.93
CA ASP A 91 -7.96 -1.48 -4.67
C ASP A 91 -6.71 -1.81 -3.83
N ALA A 92 -5.54 -1.24 -4.18
CA ALA A 92 -4.31 -1.46 -3.43
C ALA A 92 -4.39 -0.89 -2.01
N MET A 93 -4.92 0.32 -1.84
CA MET A 93 -5.05 0.96 -0.53
C MET A 93 -6.01 0.19 0.39
N VAL A 94 -7.13 -0.29 -0.13
CA VAL A 94 -8.07 -1.11 0.66
C VAL A 94 -7.37 -2.37 1.17
N GLU A 95 -6.72 -3.11 0.28
CA GLU A 95 -6.02 -4.36 0.64
C GLU A 95 -4.87 -4.11 1.63
N LEU A 96 -4.05 -3.08 1.41
CA LEU A 96 -2.97 -2.75 2.34
C LEU A 96 -3.50 -2.40 3.73
N ASN A 97 -4.58 -1.63 3.83
CA ASN A 97 -5.18 -1.29 5.12
C ASN A 97 -5.75 -2.54 5.84
N ILE A 98 -6.34 -3.48 5.10
CA ILE A 98 -6.80 -4.75 5.68
C ILE A 98 -5.61 -5.54 6.26
N LEU A 99 -4.48 -5.59 5.55
CA LEU A 99 -3.28 -6.27 6.03
C LEU A 99 -2.68 -5.60 7.27
N ILE A 100 -2.65 -4.27 7.30
CA ILE A 100 -2.17 -3.49 8.45
C ILE A 100 -3.03 -3.77 9.68
N GLU A 101 -4.35 -3.72 9.52
CA GLU A 101 -5.27 -4.01 10.62
C GLU A 101 -5.11 -5.44 11.12
N LYS A 102 -5.00 -6.41 10.21
CA LYS A 102 -4.71 -7.80 10.56
C LYS A 102 -3.40 -7.94 11.35
N LYS A 103 -2.33 -7.30 10.88
CA LYS A 103 -1.02 -7.29 11.55
C LYS A 103 -1.10 -6.71 12.96
N ARG A 104 -1.90 -5.66 13.17
CA ARG A 104 -2.14 -5.05 14.49
C ARG A 104 -2.92 -5.97 15.42
N LEU A 105 -3.95 -6.65 14.91
CA LEU A 105 -4.72 -7.63 15.69
C LEU A 105 -3.88 -8.84 16.12
N ASP A 106 -2.98 -9.30 15.25
CA ASP A 106 -2.07 -10.41 15.55
C ASP A 106 -1.02 -9.98 16.59
N ALA A 107 -0.50 -8.75 16.51
CA ALA A 107 0.44 -8.20 17.50
C ALA A 107 -0.19 -8.04 18.89
N GLY A 108 -1.49 -7.69 18.98
CA GLY A 108 -2.21 -7.55 20.25
C GLY A 108 -2.57 -8.87 20.95
N ARG A 109 -2.41 -10.03 20.29
CA ARG A 109 -2.64 -11.36 20.91
C ARG A 109 -1.36 -12.02 21.43
N GLY A 110 -0.22 -11.34 21.35
CA GLY A 110 1.11 -11.88 21.66
C GLY A 110 1.58 -11.81 23.12
N GLU A 111 0.82 -11.24 24.05
CA GLU A 111 1.15 -11.31 25.50
C GLU A 111 0.38 -12.47 26.16
N THR A 112 0.94 -13.68 26.13
CA THR A 112 0.61 -14.71 27.12
C THR A 112 1.35 -14.41 28.42
N PRO A 113 0.68 -14.24 29.57
CA PRO A 113 1.38 -14.24 30.84
C PRO A 113 2.00 -15.62 31.04
N SER A 114 3.33 -15.69 31.14
CA SER A 114 4.02 -16.91 31.56
C SER A 114 3.71 -17.16 33.04
N ASP A 115 2.59 -17.80 33.33
CA ASP A 115 2.40 -18.50 34.58
C ASP A 115 3.03 -19.89 34.43
N SER A 116 4.17 -20.10 35.07
CA SER A 116 4.69 -21.42 35.44
C SER A 116 5.79 -21.25 36.48
N GLY A 117 5.35 -21.24 37.74
CA GLY A 117 6.23 -21.29 38.90
C GLY A 117 5.60 -21.98 40.10
N CYS A 118 4.74 -22.99 39.89
CA CYS A 118 4.37 -23.92 40.96
C CYS A 118 5.38 -25.07 40.98
N ILE A 119 6.28 -25.07 41.97
CA ILE A 119 6.99 -26.29 42.38
C ILE A 119 6.69 -26.48 43.87
N ILE A 120 5.99 -27.59 44.12
CA ILE A 120 5.65 -28.15 45.42
C ILE A 120 6.91 -28.87 45.94
N SER A 121 7.38 -28.55 47.15
CA SER A 121 8.01 -29.46 48.14
C SER A 121 8.44 -28.68 49.37
#